data_AF-A0A416TTT1-F1
#
_entry.id   AF-A0A416TTT1-F1
#
_cell.length_a   1.000
_cell.length_b   1.000
_cell.length_c   1.000
_cell.angle_alpha   90.00
_cell.angle_beta   90.00
_cell.angle_gamma   90.00
#
_symmetry.space_group_name_H-M   'P 1'
#
loop_
_entity.id
_entity.type
_entity.pdbx_description
1 polymer ?
#
loop_
_entity_poly.entity_id
_entity_poly.type
_entity_poly.pdbx_seq_one_letter_code
_entity_poly.pdbx_strand_id
1 'polypeptide(L)'
;MKMRRILYRLVGAVVAILGFGLILKFYYSTVMISVGTVILICGVAIWMAATPEDYNRADGVVKMITFGDTIRKIEDFYEAFKNVPTPLGSGYLGRFYTMKQPGLIFGPDEYGNYLYFWITNSGINGYLGYSDIPGFIKSRITEPLIPPKEDFADNTADYVCYHSDVILLQKYLFESISSYARTGEVLPIPESEPSEVYTFTEDFKLAGQHFDLCDKDGNLVYSIDGTAPLLKFRIFDPSHREVFRVEKEILHVLPTYRFYANDVLYGKLEKKFELVRDHFTMDITEGRLELTEYAASIGHNFTVTLNGRMLGAIMDDLELTIHNLIFDNAVMIVYDTDYLPLMTAMAIMVAREIARDEED
;
A
#
# COMPACT_ATOMS: atom_id res chain seq x y z
N MET A 1 -24.13 10.48 13.53
CA MET A 1 -22.66 10.55 13.28
C MET A 1 -21.98 11.87 13.69
N LYS A 2 -22.49 13.07 13.33
CA LYS A 2 -21.80 14.37 13.61
C LYS A 2 -21.41 14.61 15.07
N MET A 3 -22.30 14.32 16.04
CA MET A 3 -22.03 14.54 17.47
C MET A 3 -20.92 13.62 18.00
N ARG A 4 -20.90 12.35 17.58
CA ARG A 4 -19.87 11.37 17.96
C ARG A 4 -18.49 11.80 17.45
N ARG A 5 -18.40 12.24 16.20
CA ARG A 5 -17.14 12.78 15.62
C ARG A 5 -16.59 13.95 16.44
N ILE A 6 -17.44 14.93 16.77
CA ILE A 6 -17.04 16.10 17.55
C ILE A 6 -16.56 15.67 18.94
N LEU A 7 -17.27 14.75 19.59
CA LEU A 7 -16.91 14.24 20.90
C LEU A 7 -15.55 13.53 20.89
N TYR A 8 -15.33 12.59 19.97
CA TYR A 8 -14.05 11.87 19.86
C TYR A 8 -12.89 12.83 19.58
N ARG A 9 -13.08 13.84 18.71
CA ARG A 9 -12.06 14.86 18.47
C ARG A 9 -11.77 15.70 19.71
N LEU A 10 -12.79 16.17 20.42
CA LEU A 10 -12.59 16.94 21.65
C LEU A 10 -11.87 16.11 22.72
N VAL A 11 -12.31 14.88 22.97
CA VAL A 11 -11.69 13.98 23.95
C VAL A 11 -10.26 13.66 23.55
N GLY A 12 -10.02 13.30 22.29
CA GLY A 12 -8.69 13.00 21.77
C GLY A 12 -7.73 14.19 21.92
N ALA A 13 -8.16 15.41 21.58
CA ALA A 13 -7.35 16.61 21.74
C ALA A 13 -7.04 16.93 23.21
N VAL A 14 -8.03 16.81 24.10
CA VAL A 14 -7.81 17.05 25.54
C VAL A 14 -6.79 16.06 26.09
N VAL A 15 -6.94 14.77 25.77
CA VAL A 15 -6.00 13.72 26.22
C VAL A 15 -4.60 13.97 25.64
N ALA A 16 -4.48 14.32 24.36
CA ALA A 16 -3.20 14.62 23.73
C ALA A 16 -2.50 15.84 24.37
N ILE A 17 -3.23 16.93 24.61
CA ILE A 17 -2.70 18.13 25.28
C ILE A 17 -2.24 17.80 26.70
N LEU A 18 -2.98 16.98 27.43
CA LEU A 18 -2.59 16.54 28.78
C LEU A 18 -1.29 15.73 28.74
N GLY A 19 -1.17 14.78 27.81
CA GLY A 19 0.05 13.99 27.62
C GLY A 19 1.26 14.86 27.28
N PHE A 20 1.11 15.75 26.30
CA PHE A 20 2.16 16.69 25.89
C PHE A 20 2.57 17.65 27.02
N GLY A 21 1.59 18.19 27.75
CA GLY A 21 1.85 19.04 28.92
C GLY A 21 2.61 18.33 30.02
N LEU A 22 2.36 17.02 30.21
CA LEU A 22 3.09 16.17 31.16
C LEU A 22 4.56 16.00 30.75
N ILE A 23 4.81 15.77 29.45
CA ILE A 23 6.17 15.68 28.89
C ILE A 23 6.94 16.99 29.14
N LEU A 24 6.35 18.14 28.81
CA LEU A 24 7.01 19.43 28.99
C LEU A 24 7.25 19.78 30.46
N LYS A 25 6.26 19.53 31.33
CA LYS A 25 6.37 19.85 32.76
C LYS A 25 7.41 18.99 33.49
N PHE A 26 7.58 17.74 33.06
CA PHE A 26 8.47 16.78 33.70
C PHE A 26 9.60 16.33 32.76
N TYR A 27 10.13 17.24 31.94
CA TYR A 27 11.17 16.97 30.93
C TYR A 27 12.49 16.39 31.51
N TYR A 28 12.69 16.48 32.81
CA TYR A 28 13.84 15.94 33.53
C TYR A 28 13.62 14.52 34.08
N SER A 29 12.42 13.96 33.96
CA SER A 29 12.06 12.63 34.47
C SER A 29 11.67 11.70 33.33
N THR A 30 12.56 10.75 33.02
CA THR A 30 12.33 9.73 31.97
C THR A 30 11.02 8.98 32.18
N VAL A 31 10.68 8.61 33.42
CA VAL A 31 9.44 7.88 33.74
C VAL A 31 8.20 8.72 33.41
N MET A 32 8.20 10.01 33.78
CA MET A 32 7.06 10.90 33.51
C MET A 32 6.94 11.26 32.04
N ILE A 33 8.07 11.36 31.32
CA ILE A 33 8.08 11.46 29.86
C ILE A 33 7.39 10.24 29.26
N SER A 34 7.77 9.02 29.64
CA SER A 34 7.15 7.80 29.12
C SER A 34 5.63 7.77 29.38
N VAL A 35 5.19 8.13 30.58
CA VAL A 35 3.75 8.22 30.92
C VAL A 35 3.06 9.27 30.06
N GLY A 36 3.65 10.46 29.93
CA GLY A 36 3.12 11.53 29.09
C GLY A 36 3.01 11.14 27.62
N THR A 37 4.00 10.41 27.10
CA THR A 37 4.02 9.86 25.75
C THR A 37 2.91 8.85 25.52
N VAL A 38 2.69 7.90 26.45
CA VAL A 38 1.57 6.94 26.34
C VAL A 38 0.23 7.66 26.32
N ILE A 39 0.02 8.66 27.20
CA ILE A 39 -1.20 9.46 27.22
C ILE A 39 -1.38 10.23 25.90
N LEU A 40 -0.30 10.82 25.38
CA LEU A 40 -0.30 11.52 24.10
C LEU A 40 -0.72 10.58 22.96
N ILE A 41 -0.11 9.39 22.87
CA ILE A 41 -0.46 8.35 21.89
C ILE A 41 -1.93 7.97 22.00
N CYS A 42 -2.45 7.74 23.22
CA CYS A 42 -3.87 7.44 23.42
C CYS A 42 -4.77 8.58 22.92
N GLY A 43 -4.40 9.84 23.16
CA GLY A 43 -5.14 11.00 22.68
C GLY A 43 -5.19 11.07 21.15
N VAL A 44 -4.04 10.86 20.50
CA VAL A 44 -3.92 10.80 19.04
C VAL A 44 -4.73 9.63 18.47
N ALA A 45 -4.66 8.44 19.07
CA ALA A 45 -5.43 7.28 18.64
C ALA A 45 -6.95 7.50 18.74
N ILE A 46 -7.44 8.12 19.83
CA ILE A 46 -8.86 8.48 19.98
C ILE A 46 -9.28 9.48 18.89
N TRP A 47 -8.41 10.45 18.57
CA TRP A 47 -8.67 11.41 17.49
C TRP A 47 -8.76 10.72 16.13
N MET A 48 -7.82 9.82 15.82
CA MET A 48 -7.82 9.05 14.56
C MET A 48 -9.04 8.14 14.44
N ALA A 49 -9.54 7.59 15.56
CA ALA A 49 -10.76 6.79 15.58
C ALA A 49 -12.08 7.60 15.47
N ALA A 50 -12.01 8.93 15.26
CA ALA A 50 -13.19 9.80 15.27
C ALA A 50 -14.13 9.59 14.07
N THR A 51 -13.59 9.18 12.91
CA THR A 51 -14.37 8.85 11.71
C THR A 51 -13.77 7.63 11.01
N PRO A 52 -14.55 6.87 10.23
CA PRO A 52 -14.00 5.81 9.39
C PRO A 52 -12.92 6.31 8.43
N GLU A 53 -13.05 7.53 7.90
CA GLU A 53 -12.03 8.12 7.03
C GLU A 53 -10.73 8.44 7.78
N ASP A 54 -10.84 8.99 9.00
CA ASP A 54 -9.69 9.25 9.87
C ASP A 54 -9.03 7.91 10.29
N TYR A 55 -9.83 6.88 10.57
CA TYR A 55 -9.35 5.53 10.90
C TYR A 55 -8.62 4.90 9.72
N ASN A 56 -9.23 4.88 8.53
CA ASN A 56 -8.65 4.27 7.33
C ASN A 56 -7.40 4.99 6.81
N ARG A 57 -7.21 6.26 7.20
CA ARG A 57 -5.95 7.00 6.97
C ARG A 57 -4.88 6.60 7.99
N ALA A 58 -5.28 6.28 9.21
CA ALA A 58 -4.39 5.94 10.32
C ALA A 58 -4.09 4.44 10.46
N ASP A 59 -4.89 3.57 9.86
CA ASP A 59 -4.72 2.12 9.86
C ASP A 59 -4.79 1.64 8.40
N GLY A 60 -3.71 0.98 7.99
CA GLY A 60 -3.66 0.37 6.68
C GLY A 60 -3.69 -1.15 6.70
N VAL A 61 -3.67 -1.78 7.87
CA VAL A 61 -3.81 -3.24 8.02
C VAL A 61 -5.28 -3.64 7.95
N VAL A 62 -6.15 -2.87 8.61
CA VAL A 62 -7.60 -3.10 8.62
C VAL A 62 -8.33 -1.87 8.11
N LYS A 63 -9.26 -2.07 7.17
CA LYS A 63 -10.14 -1.03 6.64
C LYS A 63 -11.53 -1.12 7.23
N MET A 64 -12.01 -0.04 7.82
CA MET A 64 -13.36 0.11 8.32
C MET A 64 -14.31 0.58 7.21
N ILE A 65 -15.44 -0.10 7.07
CA ILE A 65 -16.54 0.27 6.18
C ILE A 65 -17.76 0.60 7.02
N THR A 66 -18.37 1.77 6.80
CA THR A 66 -19.61 2.17 7.47
C THR A 66 -20.81 2.07 6.54
N PHE A 67 -21.92 1.56 7.05
CA PHE A 67 -23.16 1.37 6.28
C PHE A 67 -24.21 2.46 6.61
N GLY A 68 -23.79 3.51 7.33
CA GLY A 68 -24.67 4.56 7.81
C GLY A 68 -25.69 4.00 8.81
N ASP A 69 -26.96 4.31 8.57
CA ASP A 69 -28.07 3.83 9.41
C ASP A 69 -28.66 2.49 8.92
N THR A 70 -28.10 1.91 7.85
CA THR A 70 -28.60 0.65 7.29
C THR A 70 -27.93 -0.53 7.97
N ILE A 71 -28.74 -1.39 8.58
CA ILE A 71 -28.26 -2.63 9.19
C ILE A 71 -28.02 -3.65 8.07
N ARG A 72 -26.79 -4.16 7.99
CA ARG A 72 -26.37 -5.18 7.03
C ARG A 72 -26.05 -6.50 7.73
N LYS A 73 -26.20 -7.60 6.97
CA LYS A 73 -25.82 -8.94 7.39
C LYS A 73 -24.71 -9.48 6.49
N ILE A 74 -23.88 -10.36 7.04
CA ILE A 74 -22.73 -10.88 6.28
C ILE A 74 -23.18 -11.78 5.13
N GLU A 75 -24.33 -12.43 5.27
CA GLU A 75 -24.93 -13.28 4.24
C GLU A 75 -25.27 -12.49 2.97
N ASP A 76 -25.69 -11.22 3.11
CA ASP A 76 -25.97 -10.35 1.95
C ASP A 76 -24.70 -10.07 1.13
N PHE A 77 -23.55 -9.98 1.79
CA PHE A 77 -22.25 -9.82 1.12
C PHE A 77 -21.76 -11.15 0.56
N TYR A 78 -21.98 -12.27 1.24
CA TYR A 78 -21.67 -13.57 0.66
C TYR A 78 -22.44 -13.80 -0.65
N GLU A 79 -23.74 -13.53 -0.68
CA GLU A 79 -24.54 -13.69 -1.89
C GLU A 79 -24.04 -12.82 -3.06
N ALA A 80 -23.56 -11.61 -2.76
CA ALA A 80 -23.02 -10.69 -3.76
C ALA A 80 -21.61 -11.08 -4.24
N PHE A 81 -20.77 -11.64 -3.36
CA PHE A 81 -19.35 -11.88 -3.64
C PHE A 81 -18.97 -13.35 -3.92
N LYS A 82 -19.89 -14.31 -3.73
CA LYS A 82 -19.62 -15.74 -3.96
C LYS A 82 -19.29 -16.12 -5.40
N ASN A 83 -19.60 -15.26 -6.38
CA ASN A 83 -19.29 -15.47 -7.80
C ASN A 83 -18.31 -14.42 -8.35
N VAL A 84 -17.77 -13.56 -7.48
CA VAL A 84 -16.81 -12.53 -7.90
C VAL A 84 -15.43 -13.18 -7.95
N PRO A 85 -14.80 -13.25 -9.14
CA PRO A 85 -13.43 -13.75 -9.23
C PRO A 85 -12.48 -12.79 -8.54
N THR A 86 -11.53 -13.35 -7.80
CA THR A 86 -10.39 -12.61 -7.23
C THR A 86 -9.14 -13.48 -7.38
N PRO A 87 -7.93 -12.89 -7.24
CA PRO A 87 -6.68 -13.65 -7.16
C PRO A 87 -6.71 -14.78 -6.12
N LEU A 88 -7.49 -14.61 -5.05
CA LEU A 88 -7.63 -15.56 -3.94
C LEU A 88 -8.90 -16.44 -4.04
N GLY A 89 -9.49 -16.54 -5.24
CA GLY A 89 -10.79 -17.18 -5.45
C GLY A 89 -11.97 -16.31 -4.99
N SER A 90 -13.18 -16.86 -5.05
CA SER A 90 -14.39 -16.15 -4.62
C SER A 90 -14.59 -16.17 -3.10
N GLY A 91 -15.38 -15.22 -2.59
CA GLY A 91 -15.67 -15.14 -1.16
C GLY A 91 -16.52 -16.29 -0.63
N TYR A 92 -16.17 -16.84 0.53
CA TYR A 92 -16.95 -17.85 1.26
C TYR A 92 -17.15 -17.48 2.73
N LEU A 93 -18.15 -18.08 3.39
CA LEU A 93 -18.43 -17.82 4.80
C LEU A 93 -17.66 -18.78 5.71
N GLY A 94 -17.06 -18.24 6.76
CA GLY A 94 -16.40 -19.04 7.79
C GLY A 94 -16.54 -18.45 9.20
N ARG A 95 -16.17 -19.26 10.18
CA ARG A 95 -16.05 -18.86 11.59
C ARG A 95 -14.58 -18.75 11.96
N PHE A 96 -14.25 -17.79 12.81
CA PHE A 96 -12.90 -17.56 13.30
C PHE A 96 -12.76 -18.00 14.77
N TYR A 97 -11.54 -18.22 15.24
CA TYR A 97 -11.30 -18.48 16.67
C TYR A 97 -11.39 -17.22 17.53
N THR A 98 -10.99 -16.08 16.97
CA THR A 98 -10.89 -14.80 17.68
C THR A 98 -12.20 -14.00 17.71
N MET A 99 -13.20 -14.41 16.89
CA MET A 99 -14.45 -13.68 16.73
C MET A 99 -15.66 -14.61 16.84
N LYS A 100 -16.75 -14.10 17.44
CA LYS A 100 -18.01 -14.85 17.58
C LYS A 100 -18.83 -14.89 16.30
N GLN A 101 -18.83 -13.79 15.54
CA GLN A 101 -19.58 -13.64 14.30
C GLN A 101 -18.83 -14.29 13.13
N PRO A 102 -19.55 -14.85 12.16
CA PRO A 102 -18.94 -15.29 10.92
C PRO A 102 -18.45 -14.11 10.08
N GLY A 103 -17.58 -14.39 9.12
CA GLY A 103 -17.10 -13.43 8.14
C GLY A 103 -17.04 -14.03 6.76
N LEU A 104 -16.96 -13.14 5.77
CA LEU A 104 -16.63 -13.45 4.40
C LEU A 104 -15.10 -13.56 4.28
N ILE A 105 -14.61 -14.61 3.65
CA ILE A 105 -13.20 -14.97 3.59
C ILE A 105 -12.79 -15.14 2.12
N PHE A 106 -11.60 -14.68 1.78
CA PHE A 106 -10.93 -14.86 0.49
C PHE A 106 -9.57 -15.51 0.75
N GLY A 107 -9.21 -16.53 -0.04
CA GLY A 107 -7.96 -17.26 0.09
C GLY A 107 -8.10 -18.71 0.58
N PRO A 108 -6.98 -19.36 0.91
CA PRO A 108 -5.69 -18.74 1.22
C PRO A 108 -4.91 -18.19 0.01
N ASP A 109 -3.95 -17.30 0.26
CA ASP A 109 -2.84 -17.00 -0.66
C ASP A 109 -1.76 -18.11 -0.61
N GLU A 110 -0.65 -17.92 -1.32
CA GLU A 110 0.40 -18.95 -1.42
C GLU A 110 1.13 -19.21 -0.10
N TYR A 111 1.12 -18.24 0.80
CA TYR A 111 1.71 -18.32 2.13
C TYR A 111 0.72 -18.84 3.18
N GLY A 112 -0.53 -19.12 2.78
CA GLY A 112 -1.58 -19.59 3.67
C GLY A 112 -2.33 -18.48 4.39
N ASN A 113 -2.18 -17.22 3.96
CA ASN A 113 -2.81 -16.07 4.59
C ASN A 113 -4.16 -15.74 3.95
N TYR A 114 -4.98 -14.95 4.64
CA TYR A 114 -6.37 -14.69 4.25
C TYR A 114 -6.72 -13.21 4.31
N LEU A 115 -7.54 -12.77 3.34
CA LEU A 115 -8.35 -11.58 3.50
C LEU A 115 -9.72 -11.96 4.05
N TYR A 116 -10.22 -11.16 4.99
CA TYR A 116 -11.52 -11.42 5.59
C TYR A 116 -12.27 -10.14 5.90
N PHE A 117 -13.57 -10.18 5.66
CA PHE A 117 -14.51 -9.12 5.95
C PHE A 117 -15.53 -9.60 6.98
N TRP A 118 -15.69 -8.86 8.06
CA TRP A 118 -16.71 -9.15 9.07
C TRP A 118 -17.53 -7.91 9.39
N ILE A 119 -18.75 -8.15 9.83
CA ILE A 119 -19.68 -7.09 10.24
C ILE A 119 -19.82 -7.15 11.76
N THR A 120 -19.82 -5.98 12.40
CA THR A 120 -20.07 -5.86 13.84
C THR A 120 -21.46 -6.32 14.24
N ASN A 121 -21.65 -6.71 15.50
CA ASN A 121 -22.97 -7.12 16.03
C ASN A 121 -24.09 -6.09 15.80
N SER A 122 -23.78 -4.79 15.73
CA SER A 122 -24.77 -3.75 15.43
C SER A 122 -25.20 -3.72 13.96
N GLY A 123 -24.44 -4.36 13.07
CA GLY A 123 -24.71 -4.41 11.65
C GLY A 123 -24.48 -3.09 10.90
N ILE A 124 -23.90 -2.07 11.54
CA ILE A 124 -23.72 -0.71 10.97
C ILE A 124 -22.30 -0.47 10.46
N ASN A 125 -21.34 -1.26 10.92
CA ASN A 125 -19.93 -1.18 10.51
C ASN A 125 -19.43 -2.58 10.17
N GLY A 126 -18.59 -2.68 9.15
CA GLY A 126 -17.76 -3.82 8.86
C GLY A 126 -16.28 -3.46 8.83
N TYR A 127 -15.45 -4.48 8.85
CA TYR A 127 -14.01 -4.37 8.81
C TYR A 127 -13.47 -5.39 7.83
N LEU A 128 -12.59 -4.95 6.95
CA LEU A 128 -11.84 -5.77 6.01
C LEU A 128 -10.39 -5.80 6.47
N GLY A 129 -9.85 -6.97 6.78
CA GLY A 129 -8.50 -7.12 7.28
C GLY A 129 -7.76 -8.28 6.63
N TYR A 130 -6.47 -8.34 6.89
CA TYR A 130 -5.59 -9.46 6.54
C TYR A 130 -5.26 -10.28 7.78
N SER A 131 -5.08 -11.59 7.62
CA SER A 131 -4.58 -12.45 8.69
C SER A 131 -3.60 -13.49 8.14
N ASP A 132 -2.43 -13.50 8.77
CA ASP A 132 -1.33 -14.46 8.61
C ASP A 132 -1.32 -15.53 9.70
N ILE A 133 -2.36 -15.56 10.55
CA ILE A 133 -2.38 -16.42 11.74
C ILE A 133 -2.68 -17.87 11.32
N PRO A 134 -1.79 -18.83 11.58
CA PRO A 134 -2.06 -20.24 11.28
C PRO A 134 -3.30 -20.74 12.02
N GLY A 135 -4.20 -21.40 11.28
CA GLY A 135 -5.46 -21.90 11.86
C GLY A 135 -6.45 -20.80 12.25
N PHE A 136 -6.37 -19.60 11.66
CA PHE A 136 -7.30 -18.49 11.91
C PHE A 136 -8.78 -18.89 11.72
N ILE A 137 -9.05 -19.74 10.72
CA ILE A 137 -10.38 -20.24 10.38
C ILE A 137 -10.70 -21.48 11.22
N LYS A 138 -11.73 -21.36 12.06
CA LYS A 138 -12.24 -22.45 12.91
C LYS A 138 -13.07 -23.47 12.15
N SER A 139 -13.92 -23.01 11.23
CA SER A 139 -14.77 -23.89 10.42
C SER A 139 -15.34 -23.12 9.23
N ARG A 140 -15.41 -23.77 8.07
CA ARG A 140 -16.12 -23.24 6.90
C ARG A 140 -17.63 -23.43 7.07
N ILE A 141 -18.41 -22.41 6.72
CA ILE A 141 -19.88 -22.45 6.66
C ILE A 141 -20.31 -22.75 5.23
N THR A 142 -19.62 -22.13 4.26
CA THR A 142 -19.76 -22.42 2.83
C THR A 142 -18.39 -22.66 2.22
N GLU A 143 -18.36 -23.25 1.02
CA GLU A 143 -17.15 -23.37 0.20
C GLU A 143 -17.11 -22.26 -0.86
N PRO A 144 -15.92 -21.83 -1.29
CA PRO A 144 -15.79 -20.89 -2.41
C PRO A 144 -16.31 -21.55 -3.70
N LEU A 145 -17.11 -20.82 -4.48
CA LEU A 145 -17.62 -21.33 -5.76
C LEU A 145 -16.54 -21.26 -6.85
N ILE A 146 -15.66 -20.27 -6.75
CA ILE A 146 -14.41 -20.17 -7.50
C ILE A 146 -13.29 -20.49 -6.51
N PRO A 147 -12.65 -21.67 -6.58
CA PRO A 147 -11.58 -22.02 -5.66
C PRO A 147 -10.37 -21.09 -5.85
N PRO A 148 -9.55 -20.89 -4.80
CA PRO A 148 -8.25 -20.24 -4.97
C PRO A 148 -7.40 -21.07 -5.94
N LYS A 149 -6.53 -20.42 -6.70
CA LYS A 149 -5.55 -21.12 -7.54
C LYS A 149 -4.57 -21.86 -6.63
N GLU A 150 -4.19 -23.08 -7.02
CA GLU A 150 -3.11 -23.83 -6.36
C GLU A 150 -1.76 -23.57 -7.01
N ASP A 151 -1.78 -23.19 -8.30
CA ASP A 151 -0.62 -22.79 -9.08
C ASP A 151 -0.74 -21.29 -9.38
N PHE A 152 0.18 -20.51 -8.81
CA PHE A 152 0.07 -19.05 -8.76
C PHE A 152 0.75 -18.36 -9.95
N ALA A 153 1.65 -19.05 -10.66
CA ALA A 153 2.39 -18.47 -11.79
C ALA A 153 3.17 -19.52 -12.61
N ASP A 154 3.20 -19.33 -13.94
CA ASP A 154 4.00 -20.17 -14.85
C ASP A 154 5.46 -19.67 -14.99
N ASN A 155 5.70 -18.39 -14.71
CA ASN A 155 7.01 -17.75 -14.81
C ASN A 155 7.18 -16.58 -13.81
N THR A 156 8.38 -15.99 -13.76
CA THR A 156 8.71 -14.88 -12.85
C THR A 156 7.80 -13.66 -12.99
N ALA A 157 7.44 -13.27 -14.21
CA ALA A 157 6.58 -12.11 -14.42
C ALA A 157 5.16 -12.40 -13.91
N ASP A 158 4.62 -13.59 -14.18
CA ASP A 158 3.30 -14.00 -13.68
C ASP A 158 3.28 -14.04 -12.15
N TYR A 159 4.37 -14.47 -11.52
CA TYR A 159 4.51 -14.54 -10.06
C TYR A 159 4.51 -13.15 -9.42
N VAL A 160 5.26 -12.21 -10.00
CA VAL A 160 5.28 -10.81 -9.57
C VAL A 160 3.89 -10.17 -9.74
N CYS A 161 3.22 -10.44 -10.87
CA CYS A 161 1.87 -9.91 -11.11
C CYS A 161 0.87 -10.45 -10.08
N TYR A 162 0.93 -11.76 -9.78
CA TYR A 162 0.08 -12.39 -8.77
C TYR A 162 0.27 -11.73 -7.39
N HIS A 163 1.51 -11.52 -6.95
CA HIS A 163 1.78 -10.86 -5.67
C HIS A 163 1.23 -9.45 -5.60
N SER A 164 1.44 -8.66 -6.65
CA SER A 164 0.85 -7.32 -6.76
C SER A 164 -0.68 -7.35 -6.67
N ASP A 165 -1.30 -8.30 -7.36
CA ASP A 165 -2.74 -8.49 -7.34
C ASP A 165 -3.26 -8.85 -5.95
N VAL A 166 -2.59 -9.73 -5.21
CA VAL A 166 -2.93 -10.08 -3.83
C VAL A 166 -2.79 -8.87 -2.90
N ILE A 167 -1.72 -8.09 -3.05
CA ILE A 167 -1.49 -6.88 -2.24
C ILE A 167 -2.57 -5.83 -2.54
N LEU A 168 -2.96 -5.64 -3.81
CA LEU A 168 -4.00 -4.71 -4.23
C LEU A 168 -5.42 -5.18 -3.91
N LEU A 169 -5.62 -6.47 -3.69
CA LEU A 169 -6.93 -7.07 -3.50
C LEU A 169 -7.69 -6.44 -2.32
N GLN A 170 -7.01 -6.09 -1.23
CA GLN A 170 -7.67 -5.43 -0.10
C GLN A 170 -8.28 -4.08 -0.51
N LYS A 171 -7.57 -3.29 -1.33
CA LYS A 171 -8.06 -2.01 -1.84
C LYS A 171 -9.30 -2.21 -2.72
N TYR A 172 -9.23 -3.13 -3.68
CA TYR A 172 -10.34 -3.38 -4.61
C TYR A 172 -11.56 -3.98 -3.91
N LEU A 173 -11.36 -4.90 -2.95
CA LEU A 173 -12.44 -5.41 -2.11
C LEU A 173 -13.03 -4.30 -1.25
N PHE A 174 -12.21 -3.42 -0.67
CA PHE A 174 -12.71 -2.28 0.10
C PHE A 174 -13.63 -1.38 -0.75
N GLU A 175 -13.19 -1.02 -1.95
CA GLU A 175 -13.97 -0.19 -2.88
C GLU A 175 -15.26 -0.89 -3.32
N SER A 176 -15.17 -2.17 -3.70
CA SER A 176 -16.31 -2.97 -4.15
C SER A 176 -17.33 -3.23 -3.05
N ILE A 177 -16.90 -3.63 -1.84
CA ILE A 177 -17.75 -3.83 -0.67
C ILE A 177 -18.40 -2.51 -0.25
N SER A 178 -17.66 -1.40 -0.29
CA SER A 178 -18.20 -0.07 0.00
C SER A 178 -19.25 0.37 -1.03
N SER A 179 -18.99 0.09 -2.32
CA SER A 179 -19.95 0.36 -3.39
C SER A 179 -21.23 -0.45 -3.20
N TYR A 180 -21.10 -1.76 -2.96
CA TYR A 180 -22.24 -2.65 -2.73
C TYR A 180 -23.04 -2.22 -1.50
N ALA A 181 -22.36 -1.86 -0.40
CA ALA A 181 -23.03 -1.38 0.80
C ALA A 181 -23.86 -0.11 0.55
N ARG A 182 -23.41 0.78 -0.35
CA ARG A 182 -24.05 2.06 -0.68
C ARG A 182 -25.12 1.94 -1.76
N THR A 183 -24.89 1.14 -2.79
CA THR A 183 -25.64 1.15 -4.04
C THR A 183 -26.27 -0.19 -4.40
N GLY A 184 -25.82 -1.28 -3.77
CA GLY A 184 -26.15 -2.65 -4.17
C GLY A 184 -25.35 -3.16 -5.37
N GLU A 185 -24.43 -2.36 -5.92
CA GLU A 185 -23.57 -2.72 -7.05
C GLU A 185 -22.20 -3.21 -6.56
N VAL A 186 -21.83 -4.41 -7.00
CA VAL A 186 -20.49 -4.97 -6.83
C VAL A 186 -19.60 -4.45 -7.95
N LEU A 187 -18.53 -3.74 -7.60
CA LEU A 187 -17.52 -3.34 -8.57
C LEU A 187 -16.65 -4.55 -8.93
N PRO A 188 -16.27 -4.71 -10.20
CA PRO A 188 -15.35 -5.76 -10.60
C PRO A 188 -14.01 -5.59 -9.86
N ILE A 189 -13.37 -6.70 -9.53
CA ILE A 189 -12.00 -6.71 -9.03
C ILE A 189 -11.11 -6.77 -10.27
N PRO A 190 -10.32 -5.72 -10.57
CA PRO A 190 -9.40 -5.76 -11.70
C PRO A 190 -8.37 -6.86 -11.48
N GLU A 191 -8.17 -7.70 -12.48
CA GLU A 191 -6.95 -8.50 -12.59
C GLU A 191 -5.85 -7.57 -13.11
N SER A 192 -4.61 -7.76 -12.66
CA SER A 192 -3.48 -7.24 -13.42
C SER A 192 -3.48 -7.98 -14.75
N GLU A 193 -3.95 -7.32 -15.83
CA GLU A 193 -3.59 -7.75 -17.18
C GLU A 193 -2.06 -7.87 -17.23
N PRO A 194 -1.47 -8.85 -17.93
CA PRO A 194 -0.05 -9.17 -17.88
C PRO A 194 0.76 -7.90 -18.08
N SER A 195 1.18 -7.33 -16.96
CA SER A 195 1.87 -6.05 -16.89
C SER A 195 3.30 -6.27 -17.30
N GLU A 196 3.93 -5.24 -17.85
CA GLU A 196 5.36 -5.33 -18.10
C GLU A 196 6.08 -5.24 -16.74
N VAL A 197 6.75 -6.34 -16.39
CA VAL A 197 7.58 -6.45 -15.20
C VAL A 197 9.00 -6.08 -15.57
N TYR A 198 9.58 -5.20 -14.76
CA TYR A 198 10.95 -4.74 -14.91
C TYR A 198 11.73 -4.92 -13.61
N THR A 199 13.02 -5.19 -13.76
CA THR A 199 13.94 -5.44 -12.65
C THR A 199 15.18 -4.56 -12.78
N PHE A 200 15.81 -4.25 -11.66
CA PHE A 200 17.10 -3.56 -11.65
C PHE A 200 18.26 -4.56 -11.56
N THR A 201 19.36 -4.32 -12.27
CA THR A 201 20.49 -5.28 -12.44
C THR A 201 21.50 -5.32 -11.29
N GLU A 202 21.47 -4.39 -10.35
CA GLU A 202 22.39 -4.32 -9.20
C GLU A 202 21.64 -4.09 -7.90
N ASP A 203 22.34 -4.35 -6.79
CA ASP A 203 21.93 -3.98 -5.44
C ASP A 203 21.61 -2.47 -5.45
N PHE A 204 20.33 -2.17 -5.55
CA PHE A 204 19.83 -0.80 -5.57
C PHE A 204 20.30 -0.05 -4.31
N LYS A 205 20.71 -0.80 -3.26
CA LYS A 205 21.42 -0.32 -2.07
C LYS A 205 22.85 0.16 -2.41
N LEU A 206 22.90 1.37 -2.96
CA LEU A 206 23.82 2.45 -2.54
C LEU A 206 25.31 2.43 -2.95
N ALA A 207 25.86 1.40 -3.59
CA ALA A 207 27.30 1.42 -3.97
C ALA A 207 27.59 1.92 -5.41
N GLY A 208 26.66 1.72 -6.34
CA GLY A 208 26.84 2.00 -7.77
C GLY A 208 26.51 3.44 -8.18
N GLN A 209 27.31 4.00 -9.11
CA GLN A 209 26.93 5.20 -9.88
C GLN A 209 26.11 4.84 -11.13
N HIS A 210 25.88 3.56 -11.39
CA HIS A 210 25.29 3.06 -12.62
C HIS A 210 24.47 1.82 -12.32
N PHE A 211 23.28 1.72 -12.88
CA PHE A 211 22.43 0.52 -12.81
C PHE A 211 21.49 0.49 -14.00
N ASP A 212 21.03 -0.69 -14.38
CA ASP A 212 20.15 -0.88 -15.52
C ASP A 212 18.76 -1.34 -15.08
N LEU A 213 17.74 -0.86 -15.79
CA LEU A 213 16.40 -1.42 -15.78
C LEU A 213 16.28 -2.41 -16.93
N CYS A 214 15.91 -3.64 -16.60
CA CYS A 214 15.71 -4.73 -17.54
C CYS A 214 14.24 -5.14 -17.63
N ASP A 215 13.82 -5.64 -18.79
CA ASP A 215 12.54 -6.32 -18.94
C ASP A 215 12.58 -7.74 -18.33
N LYS A 216 11.43 -8.43 -18.35
CA LYS A 216 11.29 -9.81 -17.87
C LYS A 216 12.22 -10.84 -18.53
N ASP A 217 12.73 -10.55 -19.72
CA ASP A 217 13.63 -11.43 -20.48
C ASP A 217 15.11 -11.06 -20.24
N GLY A 218 15.38 -10.06 -19.39
CA GLY A 218 16.71 -9.56 -19.05
C GLY A 218 17.28 -8.58 -20.07
N ASN A 219 16.49 -8.10 -21.03
CA ASN A 219 16.96 -7.11 -21.99
C ASN A 219 17.02 -5.73 -21.35
N LEU A 220 18.07 -4.98 -21.67
CA LEU A 220 18.22 -3.58 -21.25
C LEU A 220 17.09 -2.70 -21.80
N VAL A 221 16.39 -2.00 -20.91
CA VAL A 221 15.35 -1.02 -21.22
C VAL A 221 15.86 0.38 -20.98
N TYR A 222 16.36 0.66 -19.78
CA TYR A 222 17.00 1.93 -19.45
C TYR A 222 18.30 1.72 -18.71
N SER A 223 19.23 2.64 -18.93
CA SER A 223 20.44 2.74 -18.14
C SER A 223 20.40 3.99 -17.28
N ILE A 224 20.80 3.88 -16.03
CA ILE A 224 20.64 4.93 -15.03
C ILE A 224 21.99 5.31 -14.44
N ASP A 225 22.36 6.58 -14.56
CA ASP A 225 23.59 7.12 -13.99
C ASP A 225 23.30 8.05 -12.80
N GLY A 226 23.84 7.74 -11.63
CA GLY A 226 23.88 8.56 -10.44
C GLY A 226 25.20 9.30 -10.29
N THR A 227 25.18 10.61 -10.01
CA THR A 227 26.39 11.38 -9.70
C THR A 227 26.56 11.54 -8.20
N ALA A 228 27.69 11.11 -7.63
CA ALA A 228 28.01 11.32 -6.21
C ALA A 228 27.85 12.81 -5.82
N PRO A 229 27.16 13.15 -4.71
CA PRO A 229 26.71 12.28 -3.60
C PRO A 229 25.31 11.66 -3.81
N LEU A 230 24.95 11.28 -5.04
CA LEU A 230 23.72 10.58 -5.41
C LEU A 230 22.45 11.39 -5.16
N LEU A 231 22.54 12.70 -5.46
CA LEU A 231 21.40 13.64 -5.45
C LEU A 231 20.81 13.85 -6.84
N LYS A 232 21.49 13.39 -7.89
CA LYS A 232 21.11 13.57 -9.29
C LYS A 232 21.26 12.25 -10.03
N PHE A 233 20.20 11.85 -10.70
CA PHE A 233 20.11 10.64 -11.51
C PHE A 233 19.63 10.98 -12.90
N ARG A 234 20.24 10.35 -13.90
CA ARG A 234 19.85 10.49 -15.32
C ARG A 234 19.48 9.13 -15.85
N ILE A 235 18.39 9.08 -16.61
CA ILE A 235 17.85 7.86 -17.19
C ILE A 235 18.03 7.95 -18.70
N PHE A 236 18.65 6.95 -19.29
CA PHE A 236 18.99 6.88 -20.70
C PHE A 236 18.28 5.72 -21.40
N ASP A 237 17.77 5.97 -22.60
CA ASP A 237 17.30 4.91 -23.50
C ASP A 237 18.46 4.05 -24.03
N PRO A 238 18.19 2.91 -24.72
CA PRO A 238 19.25 2.05 -25.28
C PRO A 238 20.10 2.73 -26.36
N SER A 239 19.67 3.89 -26.89
CA SER A 239 20.45 4.73 -27.81
C SER A 239 21.28 5.79 -27.06
N HIS A 240 21.33 5.72 -25.73
CA HIS A 240 22.02 6.62 -24.82
C HIS A 240 21.53 8.08 -24.90
N ARG A 241 20.23 8.28 -25.15
CA ARG A 241 19.59 9.59 -25.05
C ARG A 241 18.95 9.75 -23.68
N GLU A 242 19.19 10.88 -23.01
CA GLU A 242 18.58 11.22 -21.72
C GLU A 242 17.07 11.37 -21.91
N VAL A 243 16.29 10.47 -21.31
CA VAL A 243 14.81 10.50 -21.37
C VAL A 243 14.23 11.19 -20.15
N PHE A 244 14.84 11.01 -18.98
CA PHE A 244 14.41 11.59 -17.72
C PHE A 244 15.61 11.93 -16.84
N ARG A 245 15.39 12.89 -15.93
CA ARG A 245 16.34 13.26 -14.89
C ARG A 245 15.64 13.54 -13.58
N VAL A 246 16.22 13.08 -12.48
CA VAL A 246 15.73 13.28 -11.11
C VAL A 246 16.77 14.03 -10.30
N GLU A 247 16.34 15.05 -9.57
CA GLU A 247 17.20 15.86 -8.70
C GLU A 247 16.56 16.05 -7.32
N LYS A 248 17.27 15.67 -6.24
CA LYS A 248 16.83 15.89 -4.86
C LYS A 248 17.01 17.35 -4.46
N GLU A 249 15.96 17.97 -3.90
CA GLU A 249 16.06 19.30 -3.29
C GLU A 249 16.66 19.20 -1.88
N ILE A 250 17.74 19.94 -1.64
CA ILE A 250 18.39 20.04 -0.34
C ILE A 250 17.73 21.16 0.49
N LEU A 251 17.80 21.08 1.82
CA LEU A 251 17.26 22.06 2.78
C LEU A 251 15.72 22.07 2.92
N HIS A 252 15.04 21.06 2.36
CA HIS A 252 13.62 20.84 2.60
C HIS A 252 13.39 20.02 3.87
N VAL A 253 12.37 20.37 4.65
CA VAL A 253 12.01 19.68 5.91
C VAL A 253 11.59 18.24 5.63
N LEU A 254 10.91 18.02 4.51
CA LEU A 254 10.51 16.69 4.03
C LEU A 254 11.18 16.40 2.67
N PRO A 255 11.47 15.13 2.38
CA PRO A 255 11.98 14.68 1.09
C PRO A 255 11.22 15.28 -0.09
N THR A 256 11.99 15.83 -1.02
CA THR A 256 11.48 16.61 -2.15
C THR A 256 12.37 16.39 -3.36
N TYR A 257 11.77 16.11 -4.51
CA TYR A 257 12.47 15.78 -5.75
C TYR A 257 11.89 16.52 -6.95
N ARG A 258 12.75 16.95 -7.88
CA ARG A 258 12.36 17.53 -9.18
C ARG A 258 12.62 16.53 -10.28
N PHE A 259 11.62 16.34 -11.12
CA PHE A 259 11.65 15.44 -12.25
C PHE A 259 11.69 16.30 -13.52
N TYR A 260 12.58 15.95 -14.44
CA TYR A 260 12.72 16.64 -15.72
C TYR A 260 12.61 15.61 -16.85
N ALA A 261 11.87 15.96 -17.90
CA ALA A 261 11.80 15.22 -19.14
C ALA A 261 12.30 16.13 -20.27
N ASN A 262 13.29 15.68 -21.04
CA ASN A 262 13.94 16.49 -22.09
C ASN A 262 14.36 17.90 -21.60
N ASP A 263 15.00 17.97 -20.43
CA ASP A 263 15.40 19.22 -19.75
C ASP A 263 14.27 20.18 -19.31
N VAL A 264 13.00 19.83 -19.53
CA VAL A 264 11.85 20.58 -19.05
C VAL A 264 11.38 20.02 -17.72
N LEU A 265 11.07 20.89 -16.74
CA LEU A 265 10.51 20.46 -15.46
C LEU A 265 9.18 19.73 -15.73
N TYR A 266 9.16 18.44 -15.40
CA TYR A 266 7.98 17.58 -15.52
C TYR A 266 7.07 17.75 -14.30
N GLY A 267 7.66 17.79 -13.10
CA GLY A 267 6.92 18.01 -11.86
C GLY A 267 7.82 17.95 -10.63
N LYS A 268 7.22 18.26 -9.48
CA LYS A 268 7.87 18.24 -8.17
C LYS A 268 7.19 17.21 -7.27
N LEU A 269 7.94 16.19 -6.87
CA LEU A 269 7.46 15.12 -5.98
C LEU A 269 7.77 15.52 -4.54
N GLU A 270 6.75 15.52 -3.70
CA GLU A 270 6.87 15.95 -2.30
C GLU A 270 6.32 14.89 -1.35
N LYS A 271 7.13 14.48 -0.36
CA LYS A 271 6.66 13.64 0.74
C LYS A 271 5.62 14.41 1.56
N LYS A 272 4.50 13.77 1.85
CA LYS A 272 3.46 14.29 2.74
C LYS A 272 3.68 13.76 4.14
N PHE A 273 3.30 14.58 5.12
CA PHE A 273 3.34 14.18 6.50
C PHE A 273 2.16 13.25 6.80
N GLU A 274 2.39 11.94 6.69
CA GLU A 274 1.50 10.89 7.17
C GLU A 274 2.22 10.09 8.26
N LEU A 275 1.48 9.65 9.28
CA LEU A 275 2.07 9.02 10.48
C LEU A 275 2.37 7.53 10.31
N VAL A 276 1.82 6.90 9.28
CA VAL A 276 1.61 5.44 9.24
C VAL A 276 2.26 4.78 8.03
N ARG A 277 2.51 5.58 7.00
CA ARG A 277 3.04 5.13 5.72
C ARG A 277 3.64 6.31 4.98
N ASP A 278 4.51 6.00 4.05
CA ASP A 278 5.03 6.98 3.13
C ASP A 278 4.03 7.32 2.04
N HIS A 279 3.87 8.62 1.80
CA HIS A 279 2.98 9.15 0.78
C HIS A 279 3.64 10.35 0.11
N PHE A 280 3.70 10.32 -1.22
CA PHE A 280 4.26 11.37 -2.04
C PHE A 280 3.25 11.84 -3.08
N THR A 281 3.30 13.12 -3.43
CA THR A 281 2.43 13.66 -4.49
C THR A 281 3.22 14.52 -5.45
N MET A 282 2.83 14.51 -6.71
CA MET A 282 3.34 15.41 -7.75
C MET A 282 2.17 15.89 -8.61
N ASP A 283 2.09 17.20 -8.84
CA ASP A 283 1.19 17.75 -9.85
C ASP A 283 1.92 17.85 -11.19
N ILE A 284 1.35 17.24 -12.23
CA ILE A 284 1.81 17.24 -13.62
C ILE A 284 0.71 17.77 -14.55
N THR A 285 1.00 17.92 -15.84
CA THR A 285 0.05 18.50 -16.81
C THR A 285 -1.24 17.69 -16.92
N GLU A 286 -1.11 16.37 -16.81
CA GLU A 286 -2.16 15.37 -16.94
C GLU A 286 -3.01 15.24 -15.66
N GLY A 287 -2.52 15.78 -14.53
CA GLY A 287 -3.22 15.80 -13.25
C GLY A 287 -2.31 15.49 -12.08
N ARG A 288 -2.88 14.86 -11.04
CA ARG A 288 -2.17 14.61 -9.79
C ARG A 288 -1.71 13.17 -9.71
N LEU A 289 -0.41 13.01 -9.53
CA LEU A 289 0.26 11.74 -9.31
C LEU A 289 0.46 11.51 -7.82
N GLU A 290 0.16 10.30 -7.37
CA GLU A 290 0.27 9.90 -5.97
C GLU A 290 1.04 8.58 -5.85
N LEU A 291 2.11 8.61 -5.04
CA LEU A 291 2.90 7.45 -4.64
C LEU A 291 2.50 7.11 -3.21
N THR A 292 2.01 5.91 -2.96
CA THR A 292 1.53 5.54 -1.62
C THR A 292 2.06 4.17 -1.23
N GLU A 293 2.76 4.11 -0.10
CA GLU A 293 3.27 2.87 0.47
C GLU A 293 2.10 1.97 0.91
N TYR A 294 2.24 0.68 0.66
CA TYR A 294 1.32 -0.33 1.18
C TYR A 294 1.51 -0.46 2.67
N ALA A 295 0.41 -0.45 3.39
CA ALA A 295 0.43 -0.85 4.77
C ALA A 295 0.28 -2.36 4.86
N ALA A 296 1.01 -2.98 5.78
CA ALA A 296 0.98 -4.42 6.04
C ALA A 296 1.61 -5.32 4.96
N SER A 297 2.55 -4.80 4.16
CA SER A 297 3.45 -5.64 3.35
C SER A 297 4.80 -5.81 4.04
N ILE A 298 5.49 -6.93 3.77
CA ILE A 298 6.92 -7.07 4.04
C ILE A 298 7.68 -6.24 3.00
N GLY A 299 8.68 -5.48 3.42
CA GLY A 299 9.41 -4.55 2.55
C GLY A 299 8.65 -3.25 2.26
N HIS A 300 9.30 -2.35 1.51
CA HIS A 300 8.78 -1.03 1.18
C HIS A 300 8.15 -1.02 -0.22
N ASN A 301 6.86 -1.34 -0.27
CA ASN A 301 6.12 -1.46 -1.52
C ASN A 301 5.23 -0.24 -1.73
N PHE A 302 5.14 0.27 -2.96
CA PHE A 302 4.39 1.47 -3.32
C PHE A 302 3.44 1.25 -4.48
N THR A 303 2.25 1.84 -4.38
CA THR A 303 1.35 2.07 -5.51
C THR A 303 1.65 3.40 -6.18
N VAL A 304 1.49 3.46 -7.49
CA VAL A 304 1.57 4.68 -8.28
C VAL A 304 0.24 4.92 -8.98
N THR A 305 -0.37 6.07 -8.73
CA THR A 305 -1.63 6.45 -9.37
C THR A 305 -1.57 7.84 -9.99
N LEU A 306 -2.29 8.04 -11.09
CA LEU A 306 -2.52 9.33 -11.74
C LEU A 306 -4.00 9.61 -11.78
N ASN A 307 -4.44 10.66 -11.08
CA ASN A 307 -5.87 10.97 -10.88
C ASN A 307 -6.66 9.75 -10.35
N GLY A 308 -6.03 8.92 -9.51
CA GLY A 308 -6.60 7.67 -8.98
C GLY A 308 -6.55 6.47 -9.94
N ARG A 309 -6.19 6.65 -11.22
CA ARG A 309 -5.93 5.53 -12.14
C ARG A 309 -4.58 4.90 -11.79
N MET A 310 -4.55 3.58 -11.64
CA MET A 310 -3.31 2.83 -11.37
C MET A 310 -2.38 2.91 -12.59
N LEU A 311 -1.14 3.34 -12.37
CA LEU A 311 -0.08 3.33 -13.39
C LEU A 311 0.87 2.14 -13.20
N GLY A 312 1.09 1.73 -11.95
CA GLY A 312 1.99 0.64 -11.63
C GLY A 312 2.30 0.53 -10.15
N ALA A 313 3.16 -0.42 -9.79
CA ALA A 313 3.68 -0.63 -8.46
C ALA A 313 5.21 -0.68 -8.48
N ILE A 314 5.83 -0.22 -7.38
CA ILE A 314 7.27 -0.33 -7.13
C ILE A 314 7.39 -1.16 -5.86
N MET A 315 8.09 -2.28 -5.93
CA MET A 315 8.17 -3.25 -4.87
C MET A 315 9.62 -3.40 -4.45
N ASP A 316 9.90 -3.34 -3.16
CA ASP A 316 11.24 -3.49 -2.59
C ASP A 316 11.26 -4.72 -1.69
N ASP A 317 12.34 -5.50 -1.80
CA ASP A 317 12.59 -6.70 -1.01
C ASP A 317 11.35 -7.61 -0.89
N LEU A 318 10.91 -8.13 -2.04
CA LEU A 318 10.09 -9.31 -1.96
C LEU A 318 11.04 -10.47 -1.60
N GLU A 319 10.82 -11.15 -0.47
CA GLU A 319 11.42 -12.47 -0.16
C GLU A 319 10.94 -13.52 -1.19
N LEU A 320 11.22 -13.31 -2.47
CA LEU A 320 10.91 -14.21 -3.57
C LEU A 320 12.02 -15.24 -3.60
N THR A 321 11.81 -16.33 -2.88
CA THR A 321 12.61 -17.53 -3.10
C THR A 321 12.13 -18.19 -4.41
N ILE A 322 12.37 -17.56 -5.56
CA ILE A 322 12.02 -18.14 -6.86
C ILE A 322 13.06 -19.20 -7.20
N HIS A 323 12.60 -20.40 -7.53
CA HIS A 323 13.47 -21.43 -8.07
C HIS A 323 14.15 -20.93 -9.36
N ASN A 324 15.47 -20.72 -9.27
CA ASN A 324 16.43 -20.30 -10.30
C ASN A 324 16.78 -18.80 -10.37
N LEU A 325 16.23 -17.94 -9.53
CA LEU A 325 16.65 -16.54 -9.45
C LEU A 325 16.74 -16.09 -7.99
N ILE A 326 17.96 -15.82 -7.52
CA ILE A 326 18.20 -15.09 -6.27
C ILE A 326 18.04 -13.61 -6.66
N PHE A 327 16.96 -12.97 -6.23
CA PHE A 327 16.78 -11.53 -6.37
C PHE A 327 16.82 -10.90 -4.99
N ASP A 328 17.76 -9.98 -4.78
CA ASP A 328 17.77 -9.04 -3.65
C ASP A 328 17.19 -7.66 -4.10
N ASN A 329 16.33 -7.62 -5.13
CA ASN A 329 16.16 -6.43 -5.97
C ASN A 329 14.75 -5.84 -5.98
N ALA A 330 14.69 -4.51 -6.16
CA ALA A 330 13.45 -3.78 -6.41
C ALA A 330 12.82 -4.18 -7.75
N VAL A 331 11.52 -4.40 -7.77
CA VAL A 331 10.73 -4.81 -8.93
C VAL A 331 9.73 -3.71 -9.26
N MET A 332 9.54 -3.45 -10.55
CA MET A 332 8.56 -2.49 -11.02
C MET A 332 7.53 -3.18 -11.91
N ILE A 333 6.27 -2.94 -11.61
CA ILE A 333 5.12 -3.44 -12.36
C ILE A 333 4.48 -2.24 -13.04
N VAL A 334 4.36 -2.26 -14.36
CA VAL A 334 3.84 -1.13 -15.12
C VAL A 334 2.63 -1.56 -15.94
N TYR A 335 1.50 -0.89 -15.68
CA TYR A 335 0.23 -1.11 -16.39
C TYR A 335 0.06 -0.19 -17.59
N ASP A 336 0.78 0.93 -17.62
CA ASP A 336 0.74 1.90 -18.72
C ASP A 336 2.18 2.30 -19.07
N THR A 337 2.72 1.67 -20.12
CA THR A 337 4.13 1.79 -20.52
C THR A 337 4.50 3.15 -21.08
N ASP A 338 3.51 3.98 -21.45
CA ASP A 338 3.74 5.39 -21.79
C ASP A 338 4.33 6.17 -20.60
N TYR A 339 4.10 5.70 -19.36
CA TYR A 339 4.65 6.28 -18.14
C TYR A 339 5.90 5.56 -17.63
N LEU A 340 6.46 4.61 -18.38
CA LEU A 340 7.61 3.82 -17.94
C LEU A 340 8.81 4.68 -17.49
N PRO A 341 9.27 5.71 -18.22
CA PRO A 341 10.37 6.57 -17.76
C PRO A 341 10.09 7.26 -16.42
N LEU A 342 8.84 7.69 -16.23
CA LEU A 342 8.39 8.34 -15.00
C LEU A 342 8.36 7.34 -13.84
N MET A 343 7.85 6.14 -14.09
CA MET A 343 7.85 5.02 -13.13
C MET A 343 9.27 4.67 -12.71
N THR A 344 10.22 4.57 -13.66
CA THR A 344 11.65 4.34 -13.35
C THR A 344 12.21 5.47 -12.47
N ALA A 345 11.91 6.73 -12.80
CA ALA A 345 12.33 7.88 -12.01
C ALA A 345 11.79 7.84 -10.56
N MET A 346 10.55 7.36 -10.37
CA MET A 346 9.96 7.19 -9.05
C MET A 346 10.56 6.01 -8.29
N ALA A 347 10.84 4.89 -8.95
CA ALA A 347 11.53 3.75 -8.34
C ALA A 347 12.91 4.15 -7.80
N ILE A 348 13.64 4.97 -8.57
CA ILE A 348 14.92 5.53 -8.12
C ILE A 348 14.73 6.33 -6.83
N MET A 349 13.72 7.18 -6.78
CA MET A 349 13.43 8.01 -5.62
C MET A 349 13.06 7.17 -4.38
N VAL A 350 12.15 6.20 -4.55
CA VAL A 350 11.68 5.31 -3.47
C VAL A 350 12.87 4.67 -2.79
N ALA A 351 13.70 3.98 -3.55
CA ALA A 351 14.74 3.20 -2.94
C ALA A 351 15.94 4.06 -2.49
N ARG A 352 16.01 5.34 -2.90
CA ARG A 352 16.89 6.35 -2.26
C ARG A 352 16.37 6.85 -0.91
N GLU A 353 15.06 6.88 -0.69
CA GLU A 353 14.50 7.21 0.62
C GLU A 353 14.62 6.03 1.58
N ILE A 354 14.36 4.80 1.13
CA ILE A 354 14.55 3.57 1.93
C ILE A 354 16.00 3.44 2.42
N ALA A 355 16.95 3.55 1.49
CA ALA A 355 18.38 3.56 1.74
C ALA A 355 18.81 4.54 2.85
N ARG A 356 18.15 5.70 2.94
CA ARG A 356 18.46 6.71 3.94
C ARG A 356 17.90 6.31 5.31
N ASP A 357 16.68 5.80 5.35
CA ASP A 357 16.02 5.40 6.60
C ASP A 357 16.73 4.18 7.24
N GLU A 358 17.49 3.38 6.48
CA GLU A 358 18.36 2.31 7.01
C GLU A 358 19.71 2.81 7.59
N GLU A 359 20.19 4.00 7.19
CA GLU A 359 21.47 4.58 7.64
C GLU A 359 21.33 5.47 8.90
N ASP A 360 20.13 5.98 9.20
CA ASP A 360 19.78 6.86 10.34
C ASP A 360 19.26 6.06 11.55
#